data_AF-A0AAW0LZW3-F1
#
_entry.id   AF-A0AAW0LZW3-F1
#
_cell.length_a   1.000
_cell.length_b   1.000
_cell.length_c   1.000
_cell.angle_alpha   90.00
_cell.angle_beta   90.00
_cell.angle_gamma   90.00
#
_symmetry.space_group_name_H-M   'P 1'
#
loop_
_entity.id
_entity.type
_entity.pdbx_description
1 polymer ?
#
loop_
_entity_poly.entity_id
_entity_poly.type
_entity_poly.pdbx_seq_one_letter_code
_entity_poly.pdbx_strand_id
1 'polypeptide(L)'
;MNTAVPVPKRARFRDQQHLEPPPNLPQKFKDVIKEMGGSDELLVIQKKLFMCDTNMNKNRFSIPFGQILSKDFLTEEEKKKLIEGQKIKAPLIDPELQSHDIFLVQRNNPDVYVLRNTWNNVHTSNDLKKDDVVQLWSFRARQQACDDASSSAED
;
A
#
# COMPACT_ATOMS: atom_id res chain seq x y z
N MET A 1 -36.97 -29.19 -18.93
CA MET A 1 -37.20 -28.27 -17.79
C MET A 1 -35.84 -27.81 -17.32
N ASN A 2 -35.36 -26.64 -17.75
CA ASN A 2 -34.03 -26.16 -17.40
C ASN A 2 -34.17 -25.06 -16.35
N THR A 3 -33.98 -25.42 -15.08
CA THR A 3 -33.94 -24.47 -13.98
C THR A 3 -32.57 -23.82 -13.98
N ALA A 4 -32.47 -22.60 -14.52
CA ALA A 4 -31.27 -21.78 -14.38
C ALA A 4 -31.11 -21.40 -12.91
N VAL A 5 -30.04 -21.88 -12.27
CA VAL A 5 -29.65 -21.45 -10.93
C VAL A 5 -29.19 -19.99 -11.04
N PRO A 6 -29.79 -19.03 -10.31
CA PRO A 6 -29.34 -17.65 -10.36
C PRO A 6 -27.93 -17.56 -9.76
N VAL A 7 -26.94 -17.26 -10.61
CA VAL A 7 -25.60 -16.89 -10.18
C VAL A 7 -25.74 -15.64 -9.29
N PRO A 8 -25.22 -15.63 -8.06
CA PRO A 8 -25.31 -14.45 -7.21
C PRO A 8 -24.67 -13.26 -7.95
N LYS A 9 -25.46 -12.23 -8.23
CA LYS A 9 -24.93 -10.96 -8.72
C LYS A 9 -23.96 -10.47 -7.64
N ARG A 10 -22.69 -10.26 -8.01
CA ARG A 10 -21.69 -9.64 -7.12
C ARG A 10 -22.34 -8.42 -6.45
N ALA A 11 -22.44 -8.46 -5.12
CA ALA A 11 -22.84 -7.31 -4.34
C ALA A 11 -21.98 -6.10 -4.76
N ARG A 12 -22.58 -4.91 -4.83
CA ARG A 12 -21.86 -3.72 -5.24
C ARG A 12 -20.73 -3.51 -4.23
N PHE A 13 -19.50 -3.27 -4.70
CA PHE A 13 -18.32 -3.05 -3.84
C PHE A 13 -18.50 -1.94 -2.79
N ARG A 14 -19.47 -1.03 -3.01
CA ARG A 14 -19.90 -0.01 -2.03
C ARG A 14 -20.45 -0.59 -0.73
N ASP A 15 -21.07 -1.77 -0.78
CA ASP A 15 -21.72 -2.39 0.38
C ASP A 15 -20.73 -3.04 1.36
N GLN A 16 -19.43 -3.10 1.01
CA GLN A 16 -18.37 -3.62 1.90
C GLN A 16 -17.72 -2.53 2.76
N GLN A 17 -18.10 -1.25 2.61
CA GLN A 17 -17.59 -0.14 3.42
C GLN A 17 -18.35 0.06 4.74
N HIS A 18 -19.33 -0.79 5.07
CA HIS A 18 -20.05 -0.75 6.35
C HIS A 18 -19.33 -1.60 7.41
N LEU A 19 -18.05 -1.35 7.61
CA LEU A 19 -17.34 -1.81 8.80
C LEU A 19 -17.07 -0.55 9.61
N GLU A 20 -17.27 -0.66 10.92
CA GLU A 20 -16.89 0.29 11.98
C GLU A 20 -15.71 1.20 11.59
N PRO A 21 -15.64 2.45 12.10
CA PRO A 21 -14.54 3.35 11.79
C PRO A 21 -13.20 2.60 11.87
N PRO A 22 -12.36 2.68 10.83
CA PRO A 22 -11.17 1.85 10.73
C PRO A 22 -10.31 2.04 12.00
N PRO A 23 -9.85 0.94 12.63
CA PRO A 23 -9.03 1.06 13.82
C PRO A 23 -7.78 1.89 13.53
N ASN A 24 -7.33 2.64 14.53
CA ASN A 24 -6.10 3.43 14.45
C ASN A 24 -4.88 2.53 14.20
N LEU A 25 -3.83 3.09 13.61
CA LEU A 25 -2.55 2.41 13.42
C LEU A 25 -2.01 1.89 14.78
N PRO A 26 -1.75 0.58 14.94
CA PRO A 26 -1.27 0.03 16.20
C PRO A 26 0.08 0.61 16.63
N GLN A 27 0.29 0.75 17.95
CA GLN A 27 1.48 1.42 18.50
C GLN A 27 2.81 0.81 18.02
N LYS A 28 2.88 -0.52 17.92
CA LYS A 28 4.07 -1.23 17.40
C LYS A 28 4.53 -0.74 16.02
N PHE A 29 3.60 -0.34 15.14
CA PHE A 29 3.97 0.22 13.83
C PHE A 29 4.46 1.66 13.94
N LYS A 30 3.84 2.46 14.82
CA LYS A 30 4.30 3.83 15.09
C LYS A 30 5.73 3.84 15.63
N ASP A 31 6.05 2.89 16.50
CA ASP A 31 7.39 2.75 17.07
C ASP A 31 8.42 2.44 15.96
N VAL A 32 8.13 1.47 15.08
CA VAL A 32 9.00 1.15 13.93
C VAL A 32 9.12 2.32 12.96
N ILE A 33 8.02 3.00 12.64
CA ILE A 33 8.05 4.20 11.77
C ILE A 33 8.94 5.28 12.39
N LYS A 34 8.81 5.52 13.69
CA LYS A 34 9.63 6.49 14.42
C LYS A 34 11.11 6.11 14.45
N GLU A 35 11.43 4.82 14.63
CA GLU A 35 12.81 4.31 14.54
C GLU A 35 13.42 4.51 13.15
N MET A 36 12.60 4.42 12.09
CA MET A 36 12.99 4.78 10.72
C MET A 36 13.05 6.29 10.47
N GLY A 37 12.85 7.13 11.50
CA GLY A 37 12.77 8.58 11.37
C GLY A 37 11.53 9.05 10.58
N GLY A 38 10.51 8.21 10.47
CA GLY A 38 9.30 8.48 9.73
C GLY A 38 8.28 9.34 10.48
N SER A 39 7.34 9.91 9.74
CA SER A 39 6.25 10.75 10.25
C SER A 39 5.04 10.74 9.29
N ASP A 40 4.00 11.52 9.58
CA ASP A 40 2.82 11.73 8.72
C ASP A 40 2.12 10.43 8.32
N GLU A 41 1.71 9.64 9.31
CA GLU A 41 0.98 8.39 9.07
C GLU A 41 -0.44 8.67 8.57
N LEU A 42 -0.74 8.24 7.35
CA LEU A 42 -2.06 8.40 6.73
C LEU A 42 -2.63 7.05 6.32
N LEU A 43 -3.90 6.81 6.65
CA LEU A 43 -4.60 5.61 6.20
C LEU A 43 -4.94 5.76 4.71
N VAL A 44 -4.30 4.96 3.86
CA VAL A 44 -4.50 5.02 2.41
C VAL A 44 -5.77 4.27 2.01
N ILE A 45 -5.96 3.04 2.51
CA ILE A 45 -7.10 2.20 2.16
C ILE A 45 -7.33 1.13 3.24
N GLN A 46 -8.59 0.78 3.48
CA GLN A 46 -8.99 -0.45 4.17
C GLN A 46 -9.88 -1.26 3.21
N LYS A 47 -9.49 -2.50 2.90
CA LYS A 47 -10.28 -3.36 2.00
C LYS A 47 -10.08 -4.84 2.30
N LYS A 48 -11.01 -5.64 1.79
CA LYS A 48 -10.79 -7.08 1.65
C LYS A 48 -9.78 -7.36 0.56
N LEU A 49 -8.89 -8.33 0.79
CA LEU A 49 -8.01 -8.85 -0.24
C LEU A 49 -8.82 -9.60 -1.29
N PHE A 50 -8.67 -9.21 -2.56
CA PHE A 50 -9.28 -9.93 -3.67
C PHE A 50 -8.35 -11.02 -4.19
N MET A 51 -8.92 -11.95 -4.96
CA MET A 51 -8.13 -13.00 -5.63
C MET A 51 -6.98 -12.43 -6.45
N CYS A 52 -7.12 -11.24 -7.03
CA CYS A 52 -6.05 -10.61 -7.80
C CYS A 52 -4.93 -10.02 -6.95
N ASP A 53 -5.16 -9.84 -5.65
CA ASP A 53 -4.17 -9.37 -4.68
C ASP A 53 -3.33 -10.54 -4.14
N THR A 54 -3.93 -11.72 -3.91
CA THR A 54 -3.23 -12.89 -3.35
C THR A 54 -2.80 -13.93 -4.40
N ASN A 55 -2.88 -13.58 -5.68
CA ASN A 55 -2.46 -14.48 -6.76
C ASN A 55 -0.96 -14.35 -7.01
N MET A 56 -0.22 -15.43 -6.78
CA MET A 56 1.24 -15.49 -6.94
C MET A 56 1.72 -15.06 -8.34
N ASN A 57 0.95 -15.31 -9.39
CA ASN A 57 1.32 -14.91 -10.75
C ASN A 57 1.12 -13.40 -11.02
N LYS A 58 0.41 -12.71 -10.13
CA LYS A 58 0.10 -11.27 -10.28
C LYS A 58 1.02 -10.38 -9.46
N ASN A 59 1.54 -10.86 -8.32
CA ASN A 59 2.47 -10.15 -7.43
C ASN A 59 2.13 -8.67 -7.25
N ARG A 60 0.88 -8.41 -6.84
CA ARG A 60 0.36 -7.06 -6.78
C ARG A 60 -0.65 -6.87 -5.66
N PHE A 61 -0.54 -5.77 -4.93
CA PHE A 61 -1.64 -5.24 -4.13
C PHE A 61 -2.21 -4.01 -4.81
N SER A 62 -3.51 -4.05 -5.12
CA SER A 62 -4.18 -3.00 -5.89
C SER A 62 -4.88 -2.01 -4.97
N ILE A 63 -4.68 -0.71 -5.21
CA ILE A 63 -5.28 0.40 -4.47
C ILE A 63 -6.12 1.21 -5.48
N PRO A 64 -7.41 0.87 -5.64
CA PRO A 64 -8.28 1.57 -6.58
C PRO A 64 -8.48 3.02 -6.16
N PHE A 65 -8.37 3.97 -7.09
CA PHE A 65 -8.43 5.41 -6.77
C PHE A 65 -9.72 5.79 -6.05
N GLY A 66 -10.85 5.17 -6.43
CA GLY A 66 -12.15 5.39 -5.78
C GLY A 66 -12.29 4.84 -4.35
N GLN A 67 -11.28 4.15 -3.83
CA GLN A 67 -11.25 3.60 -2.46
C GLN A 67 -10.16 4.22 -1.59
N ILE A 68 -9.38 5.18 -2.13
CA ILE A 68 -8.35 5.89 -1.37
C ILE A 68 -9.02 6.84 -0.39
N LEU A 69 -8.66 6.70 0.89
CA LEU A 69 -9.17 7.50 1.99
C LEU A 69 -8.38 8.82 2.12
N SER A 70 -7.06 8.73 2.22
CA SER A 70 -6.16 9.90 2.26
C SER A 70 -5.51 10.14 0.89
N LYS A 71 -5.94 11.16 0.16
CA LYS A 71 -5.41 11.50 -1.18
C LYS A 71 -4.06 12.21 -1.17
N ASP A 72 -3.65 12.70 0.00
CA ASP A 72 -2.42 13.49 0.19
C ASP A 72 -1.21 12.62 0.58
N PHE A 73 -1.39 11.29 0.54
CA PHE A 73 -0.31 10.32 0.80
C PHE A 73 0.83 10.36 -0.22
N LEU A 74 0.62 11.03 -1.37
CA LEU A 74 1.64 11.30 -2.38
C LEU A 74 1.78 12.80 -2.58
N THR A 75 3.03 13.27 -2.74
CA THR A 75 3.30 14.64 -3.17
C THR A 75 2.93 14.82 -4.64
N GLU A 76 2.77 16.07 -5.09
CA GLU A 76 2.49 16.35 -6.50
C GLU A 76 3.61 15.87 -7.44
N GLU A 77 4.87 15.92 -6.98
CA GLU A 77 6.01 15.39 -7.73
C GLU A 77 5.95 13.86 -7.84
N GLU A 78 5.61 13.16 -6.75
CA GLU A 78 5.41 11.70 -6.75
C GLU A 78 4.26 11.29 -7.67
N LYS A 79 3.12 12.00 -7.61
CA LYS A 79 1.99 11.79 -8.53
C LYS A 79 2.42 11.96 -9.98
N LYS A 80 3.15 13.03 -10.29
CA LYS A 80 3.67 13.29 -11.64
C LYS A 80 4.57 12.16 -12.14
N LYS A 81 5.53 11.71 -11.32
CA LYS A 81 6.40 10.56 -11.64
C LYS A 81 5.58 9.31 -11.99
N LEU A 82 4.56 9.00 -11.20
CA LEU A 82 3.69 7.84 -11.45
C LEU A 82 2.87 7.98 -12.74
N ILE A 83 2.35 9.17 -13.03
CA ILE A 83 1.62 9.47 -14.28
C ILE A 83 2.52 9.30 -15.51
N GLU A 84 3.79 9.69 -15.40
CA GLU A 84 4.81 9.51 -16.45
C GLU A 84 5.27 8.04 -16.60
N GLY A 85 4.71 7.12 -15.82
CA GLY A 85 5.02 5.69 -15.87
C GLY A 85 6.27 5.30 -15.07
N GLN A 86 6.82 6.21 -14.27
CA GLN A 86 7.93 5.90 -13.37
C GLN A 86 7.41 5.10 -12.16
N LYS A 87 8.35 4.43 -11.48
CA LYS A 87 8.09 3.68 -10.25
C LYS A 87 8.68 4.42 -9.05
N ILE A 88 7.96 4.45 -7.94
CA ILE A 88 8.47 4.98 -6.67
C ILE A 88 8.89 3.79 -5.82
N LYS A 89 10.16 3.79 -5.37
CA LYS A 89 10.66 2.83 -4.40
C LYS A 89 10.31 3.33 -3.00
N ALA A 90 9.78 2.47 -2.14
CA ALA A 90 9.48 2.80 -0.76
C ALA A 90 9.74 1.60 0.16
N PRO A 91 10.02 1.82 1.45
CA PRO A 91 9.96 0.77 2.45
C PRO A 91 8.50 0.38 2.74
N LEU A 92 8.24 -0.90 2.92
CA LEU A 92 6.97 -1.46 3.37
C LEU A 92 7.20 -2.24 4.66
N ILE A 93 6.55 -1.82 5.74
CA ILE A 93 6.52 -2.55 7.01
C ILE A 93 5.34 -3.53 6.95
N ASP A 94 5.61 -4.83 7.10
CA ASP A 94 4.60 -5.88 7.05
C ASP A 94 3.95 -6.17 8.42
N PRO A 95 2.92 -7.04 8.51
CA PRO A 95 2.26 -7.37 9.77
C PRO A 95 3.18 -7.88 10.90
N GLU A 96 4.25 -8.59 10.54
CA GLU A 96 5.32 -9.08 11.43
C GLU A 96 6.43 -8.04 11.68
N LEU A 97 6.19 -6.77 11.31
CA LEU A 97 7.09 -5.63 11.49
C LEU A 97 8.41 -5.71 10.70
N GLN A 98 8.46 -6.54 9.66
CA GLN A 98 9.62 -6.63 8.77
C GLN A 98 9.53 -5.55 7.69
N SER A 99 10.66 -4.89 7.40
CA SER A 99 10.76 -3.90 6.33
C SER A 99 11.21 -4.55 5.02
N HIS A 100 10.46 -4.28 3.96
CA HIS A 100 10.70 -4.78 2.61
C HIS A 100 10.76 -3.65 1.59
N ASP A 101 11.58 -3.80 0.55
CA ASP A 101 11.58 -2.88 -0.58
C ASP A 101 10.37 -3.16 -1.50
N ILE A 102 9.46 -2.19 -1.62
CA ILE A 102 8.29 -2.25 -2.50
C ILE A 102 8.40 -1.18 -3.60
N PHE A 103 7.74 -1.42 -4.73
CA PHE A 103 7.52 -0.40 -5.74
C PHE A 103 6.04 -0.03 -5.84
N LEU A 104 5.76 1.26 -5.76
CA LEU A 104 4.47 1.84 -6.14
C LEU A 104 4.50 2.23 -7.62
N VAL A 105 3.51 1.78 -8.38
CA VAL A 105 3.30 2.17 -9.77
C VAL A 105 1.84 2.55 -9.99
N GLN A 106 1.59 3.49 -10.92
CA GLN A 106 0.24 3.75 -11.41
C GLN A 106 -0.02 2.93 -12.67
N ARG A 107 -1.23 2.41 -12.79
CA ARG A 107 -1.78 1.93 -14.06
C ARG A 107 -3.00 2.76 -14.40
N ASN A 108 -3.10 3.16 -15.66
CA ASN A 108 -4.28 3.80 -16.20
C ASN A 108 -5.18 2.72 -16.81
N ASN A 109 -6.50 2.90 -16.73
CA ASN A 109 -7.51 1.96 -17.25
C ASN A 109 -7.49 0.53 -16.63
N PRO A 110 -8.05 0.34 -15.43
CA PRO A 110 -8.62 1.34 -14.53
C PRO A 110 -7.53 2.11 -13.77
N ASP A 111 -7.84 3.32 -13.31
CA ASP A 111 -6.93 4.13 -12.50
C ASP A 111 -6.72 3.48 -11.13
N VAL A 112 -5.53 2.90 -10.96
CA VAL A 112 -5.18 2.09 -9.80
C VAL A 112 -3.70 2.27 -9.48
N TYR A 113 -3.41 2.48 -8.20
CA TYR A 113 -2.05 2.32 -7.71
C TYR A 113 -1.79 0.86 -7.37
N VAL A 114 -0.58 0.40 -7.61
CA VAL A 114 -0.22 -1.00 -7.42
C VAL A 114 1.11 -1.10 -6.69
N LEU A 115 1.11 -1.77 -5.54
CA LEU A 115 2.35 -2.22 -4.90
C LEU A 115 2.83 -3.51 -5.58
N ARG A 116 4.11 -3.57 -5.93
CA ARG A 116 4.76 -4.73 -6.58
C ARG A 116 6.11 -5.05 -5.95
N ASN A 117 6.70 -6.16 -6.40
CA ASN A 117 8.00 -6.72 -6.04
C ASN A 117 7.92 -7.72 -4.90
N THR A 118 7.81 -7.24 -3.67
CA THR A 118 7.83 -8.07 -2.47
C THR A 118 6.44 -8.45 -1.96
N TRP A 119 5.37 -7.99 -2.61
CA TRP A 119 3.99 -8.24 -2.16
C TRP A 119 3.64 -9.73 -2.03
N ASN A 120 4.07 -10.58 -2.98
CA ASN A 120 3.91 -12.03 -2.85
C ASN A 120 4.50 -12.54 -1.52
N ASN A 121 5.74 -12.15 -1.22
CA ASN A 121 6.43 -12.58 0.00
C ASN A 121 5.70 -12.06 1.24
N VAL A 122 5.21 -10.83 1.20
CA VAL A 122 4.43 -10.24 2.30
C VAL A 122 3.18 -11.06 2.56
N HIS A 123 2.34 -11.28 1.54
CA HIS A 123 1.07 -11.97 1.78
C HIS A 123 1.28 -13.46 2.14
N THR A 124 2.32 -14.12 1.64
CA THR A 124 2.59 -15.53 1.99
C THR A 124 3.18 -15.68 3.39
N SER A 125 4.15 -14.83 3.77
CA SER A 125 4.84 -14.94 5.07
C SER A 125 3.96 -14.52 6.23
N ASN A 126 2.97 -13.65 5.96
CA ASN A 126 2.02 -13.15 6.94
C ASN A 126 0.65 -13.87 6.86
N ASP A 127 0.56 -15.00 6.13
CA ASP A 127 -0.65 -15.82 5.92
C ASP A 127 -1.91 -15.03 5.46
N LEU A 128 -1.71 -13.93 4.73
CA LEU A 128 -2.77 -13.07 4.24
C LEU A 128 -3.48 -13.73 3.04
N LYS A 129 -4.78 -13.95 3.19
CA LYS A 129 -5.64 -14.69 2.27
C LYS A 129 -6.74 -13.82 1.68
N LYS A 130 -7.36 -14.34 0.63
CA LYS A 130 -8.57 -13.75 0.05
C LYS A 130 -9.62 -13.55 1.14
N ASP A 131 -10.30 -12.42 1.07
CA ASP A 131 -11.35 -11.96 2.00
C ASP A 131 -10.86 -11.43 3.36
N ASP A 132 -9.58 -11.56 3.70
CA ASP A 132 -8.98 -10.88 4.85
C ASP A 132 -9.06 -9.37 4.68
N VAL A 133 -9.41 -8.67 5.76
CA VAL A 133 -9.46 -7.21 5.78
C VAL A 133 -8.08 -6.68 6.14
N VAL A 134 -7.49 -5.90 5.25
CA VAL A 134 -6.19 -5.26 5.46
C VAL A 134 -6.30 -3.75 5.39
N GLN A 135 -5.45 -3.09 6.15
CA GLN A 135 -5.22 -1.66 6.06
C GLN A 135 -3.86 -1.42 5.42
N LEU A 136 -3.78 -0.44 4.53
CA LEU A 136 -2.51 0.11 4.06
C LEU A 136 -2.38 1.54 4.58
N TRP A 137 -1.26 1.80 5.25
CA TRP A 137 -0.88 3.11 5.76
C TRP A 137 0.34 3.61 4.99
N SER A 138 0.41 4.91 4.75
CA SER A 138 1.60 5.60 4.26
C SER A 138 2.28 6.35 5.40
N PHE A 139 3.57 6.58 5.28
CA PHE A 139 4.32 7.50 6.14
C PHE A 139 5.42 8.16 5.31
N ARG A 140 5.92 9.31 5.77
CA ARG A 140 7.06 10.01 5.20
C ARG A 140 8.32 9.56 5.89
N ALA A 141 9.15 8.79 5.19
CA ALA A 141 10.49 8.46 5.64
C ALA A 141 11.39 9.71 5.53
N ARG A 142 12.25 9.94 6.52
CA ARG A 142 13.27 10.99 6.43
C ARG A 142 14.19 10.68 5.26
N GLN A 143 14.28 11.56 4.27
CA GLN A 143 15.37 11.50 3.32
C GLN A 143 16.65 11.75 4.13
N GLN A 144 17.53 10.76 4.20
CA GLN A 144 18.88 10.99 4.71
C GLN A 144 19.53 11.97 3.74
N ALA A 145 19.56 13.25 4.12
CA ALA A 145 20.43 14.21 3.49
C ALA A 145 21.85 13.69 3.71
N CYS A 146 22.54 13.37 2.62
CA CYS A 146 23.97 13.18 2.64
C CYS A 146 24.56 14.55 2.99
N ASP A 147 24.71 14.85 4.27
CA ASP A 147 25.59 15.93 4.71
C ASP A 147 27.02 15.42 4.54
N ASP A 148 27.48 15.34 3.28
CA ASP A 148 28.89 15.28 2.96
C ASP A 148 29.46 16.66 3.31
N ALA A 149 29.71 16.85 4.62
CA ALA A 149 30.54 17.92 5.11
C ALA A 149 31.93 17.75 4.49
N SER A 150 32.15 18.46 3.39
CA SER A 150 33.46 18.76 2.83
C SER A 150 34.25 19.51 3.91
N SER A 151 34.88 18.78 4.84
CA SER A 151 35.92 19.34 5.68
C SER A 151 37.16 19.47 4.81
N SER A 152 37.26 20.59 4.11
CA SER A 152 38.52 21.13 3.64
C SER A 152 39.43 21.29 4.87
N ALA A 153 40.40 20.42 5.03
CA ALA A 153 41.57 20.69 5.85
C ALA A 153 42.64 21.28 4.92
N GLU A 154 42.67 22.61 4.85
CA GLU A 154 43.89 23.35 4.54
C GLU A 154 44.44 23.85 5.88
N ASP A 155 45.53 23.22 6.35
CA ASP A 155 46.80 23.83 6.76
C ASP A 155 47.79 22.72 7.16
#